data_AF-A0A7D7ZVB2-F1
#
_entry.id   AF-A0A7D7ZVB2-F1
#
_cell.length_a   1.000
_cell.length_b   1.000
_cell.length_c   1.000
_cell.angle_alpha   90.00
_cell.angle_beta   90.00
_cell.angle_gamma   90.00
#
_symmetry.space_group_name_H-M   'P 1'
#
loop_
_entity.id
_entity.type
_entity.pdbx_description
1 polymer ?
#
loop_
_entity_poly.entity_id
_entity_poly.type
_entity_poly.pdbx_seq_one_letter_code
_entity_poly.pdbx_strand_id
1 'polypeptide(L)'
;MSLIILTALISTFLIYKVVSLSFEKQQINLEISELKSIKYGLFDVNEWKQKITDVFFDRINEYELNPENKEHLKKYIETGIYILIDEVDRFLETEQDKGNLIEQLIKTFVYSVSFNKNNFKGQVPEWADEIISIVETPETQNRIKEQLSSGLHVLFDKNPSLTNYSVRNTILDKYNFAHSETVTCLQYLETEKEGLNKKLKLFSLFLIFLTISIFCSQFIPNIGSLEKTVYPLIALCSCFFVGVLIPMISLDVRLDTFEFILIGEKIEFKNQVLYFRSKSIIQVIKILFQDGSFN
;
A
#
# COMPACT_ATOMS: atom_id res chain seq x y z
N MET A 1 28.10 53.39 -9.88
CA MET A 1 28.22 52.74 -8.55
C MET A 1 26.85 52.39 -7.94
N SER A 2 25.91 53.34 -7.81
CA SER A 2 24.55 53.07 -7.30
C SER A 2 23.78 51.97 -8.08
N LEU A 3 23.84 51.99 -9.41
CA LEU A 3 23.14 51.01 -10.27
C LEU A 3 23.71 49.58 -10.12
N ILE A 4 25.03 49.42 -10.03
CA ILE A 4 25.69 48.12 -9.83
C ILE A 4 25.23 47.51 -8.49
N ILE A 5 25.26 48.29 -7.41
CA ILE A 5 24.85 47.83 -6.09
C ILE A 5 23.38 47.39 -6.12
N LEU A 6 22.51 48.19 -6.77
CA LEU A 6 21.10 47.84 -6.93
C LEU A 6 20.91 46.52 -7.69
N THR A 7 21.62 46.32 -8.82
CA THR A 7 21.54 45.06 -9.58
C THR A 7 22.03 43.85 -8.78
N ALA A 8 23.11 44.00 -7.99
CA ALA A 8 23.63 42.95 -7.14
C ALA A 8 22.64 42.58 -6.02
N LEU A 9 21.98 43.57 -5.41
CA LEU A 9 20.96 43.35 -4.38
C LEU A 9 19.72 42.63 -4.94
N ILE A 10 19.22 43.07 -6.10
CA ILE A 10 18.08 42.43 -6.78
C ILE A 10 18.44 40.99 -7.14
N SER A 11 19.62 40.76 -7.72
CA SER A 11 20.09 39.43 -8.08
C SER A 11 20.18 38.51 -6.85
N THR A 12 20.79 38.99 -5.77
CA THR A 12 20.92 38.22 -4.52
C THR A 12 19.55 37.86 -3.93
N PHE A 13 18.60 38.79 -3.93
CA PHE A 13 17.22 38.54 -3.49
C PHE A 13 16.53 37.47 -4.35
N LEU A 14 16.64 37.56 -5.68
CA LEU A 14 16.06 36.59 -6.59
C LEU A 14 16.67 35.19 -6.40
N ILE A 15 17.99 35.10 -6.27
CA ILE A 15 18.70 33.84 -5.97
C ILE A 15 18.18 33.24 -4.68
N TYR A 16 18.11 34.04 -3.60
CA TYR A 16 17.60 33.59 -2.31
C TYR A 16 16.17 33.04 -2.43
N LYS A 17 15.28 33.74 -3.14
CA LYS A 17 13.90 33.29 -3.36
C LYS A 17 13.82 31.99 -4.15
N VAL A 18 14.58 31.87 -5.24
CA VAL A 18 14.60 30.64 -6.04
C VAL A 18 15.13 29.46 -5.22
N VAL A 19 16.22 29.64 -4.49
CA VAL A 19 16.83 28.59 -3.66
C VAL A 19 15.88 28.18 -2.53
N SER A 20 15.31 29.15 -1.79
CA SER A 20 14.36 28.88 -0.70
C SER A 20 13.13 28.12 -1.19
N LEU A 21 12.51 28.56 -2.29
CA LEU A 21 11.33 27.88 -2.87
C LEU A 21 11.68 26.48 -3.39
N SER A 22 12.91 26.29 -3.89
CA SER A 22 13.37 24.98 -4.35
C SER A 22 13.54 24.00 -3.18
N PHE A 23 14.04 24.46 -2.03
CA PHE A 23 14.12 23.65 -0.81
C PHE A 23 12.74 23.32 -0.23
N GLU A 24 11.81 24.26 -0.24
CA GLU A 24 10.43 24.02 0.20
C GLU A 24 9.75 22.96 -0.69
N LYS A 25 9.89 23.08 -2.01
CA LYS A 25 9.41 22.08 -2.97
C LYS A 25 10.07 20.71 -2.75
N GLN A 26 11.36 20.66 -2.45
CA GLN A 26 12.08 19.42 -2.13
C GLN A 26 11.48 18.73 -0.90
N GLN A 27 11.17 19.50 0.15
CA GLN A 27 10.56 18.98 1.37
C GLN A 27 9.17 18.41 1.11
N ILE A 28 8.31 19.14 0.39
CA ILE A 28 6.97 18.64 0.04
C ILE A 28 7.06 17.36 -0.80
N ASN A 29 8.00 17.28 -1.74
CA ASN A 29 8.18 16.05 -2.53
C ASN A 29 8.64 14.87 -1.67
N LEU A 30 9.49 15.09 -0.66
CA LEU A 30 9.89 14.05 0.30
C LEU A 30 8.66 13.56 1.09
N GLU A 31 7.83 14.48 1.56
CA GLU A 31 6.62 14.17 2.33
C GLU A 31 5.59 13.42 1.48
N ILE A 32 5.30 13.87 0.24
CA ILE A 32 4.45 13.15 -0.71
C ILE A 32 4.98 11.73 -0.98
N SER A 33 6.30 11.60 -1.12
CA SER A 33 6.93 10.30 -1.40
C SER A 33 6.82 9.34 -0.22
N GLU A 34 6.93 9.84 1.01
CA GLU A 34 6.71 9.04 2.21
C GLU A 34 5.24 8.63 2.34
N LEU A 35 4.28 9.54 2.09
CA LEU A 35 2.85 9.20 2.10
C LEU A 35 2.48 8.16 1.03
N LYS A 36 3.19 8.15 -0.12
CA LYS A 36 3.04 7.15 -1.19
C LYS A 36 3.98 5.96 -1.05
N SER A 37 4.65 5.81 0.09
CA SER A 37 5.65 4.77 0.28
C SER A 37 5.05 3.37 0.18
N ILE A 38 5.77 2.47 -0.48
CA ILE A 38 5.43 1.04 -0.58
C ILE A 38 5.23 0.38 0.79
N LYS A 39 5.84 0.94 1.85
CA LYS A 39 5.68 0.52 3.24
C LYS A 39 4.23 0.55 3.70
N TYR A 40 3.46 1.54 3.24
CA TYR A 40 2.07 1.79 3.63
C TYR A 40 1.08 1.22 2.62
N GLY A 41 1.55 0.54 1.58
CA GLY A 41 0.73 -0.10 0.57
C GLY A 41 1.07 -1.58 0.50
N LEU A 42 1.92 -1.96 -0.46
CA LEU A 42 2.22 -3.36 -0.74
C LEU A 42 2.81 -4.12 0.47
N PHE A 43 3.58 -3.45 1.33
CA PHE A 43 4.20 -4.09 2.49
C PHE A 43 3.38 -3.99 3.78
N ASP A 44 2.18 -3.40 3.70
CA ASP A 44 1.31 -3.25 4.86
C ASP A 44 0.25 -4.36 4.91
N VAL A 45 0.33 -5.20 5.94
CA VAL A 45 -0.65 -6.28 6.16
C VAL A 45 -2.07 -5.73 6.33
N ASN A 46 -2.23 -4.52 6.86
CA ASN A 46 -3.55 -3.92 7.04
C ASN A 46 -4.22 -3.58 5.69
N GLU A 47 -3.44 -3.11 4.71
CA GLU A 47 -3.93 -2.84 3.35
C GLU A 47 -4.34 -4.14 2.65
N TRP A 48 -3.56 -5.20 2.82
CA TRP A 48 -3.90 -6.52 2.31
C TRP A 48 -5.13 -7.11 3.00
N LYS A 49 -5.23 -6.98 4.32
CA LYS A 49 -6.40 -7.39 5.09
C LYS A 49 -7.64 -6.73 4.52
N GLN A 50 -7.64 -5.42 4.33
CA GLN A 50 -8.79 -4.70 3.78
C GLN A 50 -9.14 -5.20 2.36
N LYS A 51 -8.17 -5.16 1.42
CA LYS A 51 -8.41 -5.56 0.02
C LYS A 51 -8.85 -7.01 -0.13
N ILE A 52 -8.24 -7.94 0.62
CA ILE A 52 -8.63 -9.36 0.58
C ILE A 52 -10.01 -9.54 1.21
N THR A 53 -10.26 -8.88 2.34
CA THR A 53 -11.55 -8.98 3.04
C THR A 53 -12.68 -8.51 2.13
N ASP A 54 -12.51 -7.40 1.43
CA ASP A 54 -13.49 -6.87 0.48
C ASP A 54 -13.77 -7.89 -0.65
N VAL A 55 -12.71 -8.42 -1.31
CA VAL A 55 -12.84 -9.42 -2.38
C VAL A 55 -13.51 -10.72 -1.88
N PHE A 56 -13.14 -11.19 -0.69
CA PHE A 56 -13.74 -12.39 -0.13
C PHE A 56 -15.20 -12.16 0.26
N PHE A 57 -15.56 -11.00 0.81
CA PHE A 57 -16.94 -10.68 1.13
C PHE A 57 -17.81 -10.65 -0.11
N ASP A 58 -17.36 -9.98 -1.17
CA ASP A 58 -18.09 -9.90 -2.44
C ASP A 58 -18.29 -11.31 -3.02
N ARG A 59 -17.24 -12.15 -3.02
CA ARG A 59 -17.34 -13.52 -3.54
C ARG A 59 -18.14 -14.49 -2.69
N ILE A 60 -18.04 -14.41 -1.37
CA ILE A 60 -18.86 -15.22 -0.46
C ILE A 60 -20.34 -14.86 -0.62
N ASN A 61 -20.65 -13.58 -0.81
CA ASN A 61 -22.01 -13.12 -1.02
C ASN A 61 -22.59 -13.59 -2.35
N GLU A 62 -21.80 -13.53 -3.43
CA GLU A 62 -22.18 -14.02 -4.77
C GLU A 62 -22.29 -15.55 -4.89
N TYR A 63 -21.65 -16.31 -3.99
CA TYR A 63 -21.69 -17.77 -4.05
C TYR A 63 -23.10 -18.32 -3.76
N GLU A 64 -23.61 -19.10 -4.71
CA GLU A 64 -24.84 -19.88 -4.61
C GLU A 64 -24.56 -21.34 -4.98
N LEU A 65 -25.29 -22.28 -4.37
CA LEU A 65 -25.20 -23.70 -4.72
C LEU A 65 -25.79 -23.92 -6.11
N ASN A 66 -24.94 -24.18 -7.10
CA ASN A 66 -25.37 -24.61 -8.42
C ASN A 66 -25.60 -26.15 -8.45
N PRO A 67 -26.31 -26.67 -9.48
CA PRO A 67 -26.61 -28.11 -9.57
C PRO A 67 -25.37 -29.02 -9.59
N GLU A 68 -24.26 -28.55 -10.18
CA GLU A 68 -23.00 -29.30 -10.27
C GLU A 68 -22.33 -29.44 -8.90
N ASN A 69 -22.15 -28.32 -8.18
CA ASN A 69 -21.57 -28.28 -6.85
C ASN A 69 -22.42 -29.04 -5.83
N LYS A 70 -23.76 -29.03 -5.99
CA LYS A 70 -24.70 -29.79 -5.17
C LYS A 70 -24.44 -31.31 -5.29
N GLU A 71 -24.26 -31.81 -6.51
CA GLU A 71 -23.97 -33.22 -6.74
C GLU A 71 -22.62 -33.62 -6.14
N HIS A 72 -21.60 -32.77 -6.29
CA HIS A 72 -20.31 -33.00 -5.64
C HIS A 72 -20.40 -33.02 -4.12
N LEU A 73 -21.12 -32.06 -3.53
CA LEU A 73 -21.31 -31.99 -2.08
C LEU A 73 -22.07 -33.22 -1.55
N LYS A 74 -23.11 -33.65 -2.28
CA LYS A 74 -23.85 -34.88 -1.97
C LYS A 74 -22.93 -36.09 -1.93
N LYS A 75 -22.10 -36.29 -2.96
CA LYS A 75 -21.13 -37.41 -2.99
C LYS A 75 -20.14 -37.38 -1.83
N TYR A 76 -19.69 -36.20 -1.39
CA TYR A 76 -18.82 -36.09 -0.22
C TYR A 76 -19.55 -36.47 1.07
N ILE A 77 -20.80 -36.05 1.24
CA ILE A 77 -21.64 -36.41 2.40
C ILE A 77 -21.89 -37.93 2.41
N GLU A 78 -22.29 -38.51 1.27
CA GLU A 78 -22.50 -39.95 1.13
C GLU A 78 -21.24 -40.74 1.49
N THR A 79 -20.08 -40.33 0.94
CA THR A 79 -18.79 -40.97 1.22
C THR A 79 -18.43 -40.88 2.71
N GLY A 80 -18.63 -39.71 3.32
CA GLY A 80 -18.39 -39.52 4.75
C GLY A 80 -19.26 -40.42 5.62
N ILE A 81 -20.57 -40.51 5.31
CA ILE A 81 -21.49 -41.38 6.03
C ILE A 81 -21.13 -42.87 5.80
N TYR A 82 -20.77 -43.27 4.57
CA TYR A 82 -20.30 -44.64 4.30
C TYR A 82 -19.08 -45.00 5.13
N ILE A 83 -18.09 -44.09 5.23
CA ILE A 83 -16.89 -44.29 6.05
C ILE A 83 -17.28 -44.43 7.53
N LEU A 84 -18.19 -43.61 8.04
CA LEU A 84 -18.66 -43.71 9.42
C LEU A 84 -19.37 -45.04 9.69
N ILE A 85 -20.24 -45.48 8.78
CA ILE A 85 -20.92 -46.78 8.88
C ILE A 85 -19.89 -47.92 8.87
N ASP A 86 -18.89 -47.86 7.99
CA ASP A 86 -17.82 -48.86 7.93
C ASP A 86 -16.94 -48.86 9.19
N GLU A 87 -16.69 -47.69 9.79
CA GLU A 87 -15.93 -47.58 11.04
C GLU A 87 -16.71 -48.13 12.23
N VAL A 88 -18.02 -47.83 12.31
CA VAL A 88 -18.92 -48.39 13.32
C VAL A 88 -19.00 -49.91 13.19
N ASP A 89 -19.16 -50.42 11.96
CA ASP A 89 -19.20 -51.86 11.68
C ASP A 89 -17.90 -52.55 12.09
N ARG A 90 -16.74 -51.99 11.71
CA ARG A 90 -15.42 -52.47 12.16
C ARG A 90 -15.30 -52.48 13.68
N PHE A 91 -15.69 -51.40 14.35
CA PHE A 91 -15.66 -51.28 15.81
C PHE A 91 -16.53 -52.34 16.52
N LEU A 92 -17.64 -52.75 15.90
CA LEU A 92 -18.51 -53.81 16.39
C LEU A 92 -17.91 -55.21 16.15
N GLU A 93 -17.17 -55.41 15.05
CA GLU A 93 -16.52 -56.67 14.68
C GLU A 93 -15.20 -56.94 15.43
N THR A 94 -14.46 -55.92 15.88
CA THR A 94 -13.21 -56.11 16.65
C THR A 94 -13.49 -56.71 18.04
N GLU A 95 -13.16 -58.00 18.17
CA GLU A 95 -13.21 -58.91 19.34
C GLU A 95 -14.46 -58.82 20.24
N GLN A 96 -15.35 -59.81 20.10
CA GLN A 96 -16.59 -59.99 20.87
C GLN A 96 -16.39 -60.08 22.41
N ASP A 97 -15.17 -60.34 22.90
CA ASP A 97 -14.89 -60.63 24.32
C ASP A 97 -13.85 -59.71 24.99
N LYS A 98 -13.39 -58.64 24.33
CA LYS A 98 -12.44 -57.68 24.95
C LYS A 98 -12.82 -56.23 24.73
N GLY A 99 -12.87 -55.50 25.84
CA GLY A 99 -13.19 -54.07 25.93
C GLY A 99 -13.55 -53.69 27.36
N ASN A 100 -13.41 -52.42 27.72
CA ASN A 100 -13.83 -51.95 29.05
C ASN A 100 -15.36 -52.10 29.23
N LEU A 101 -15.87 -52.17 30.47
CA LEU A 101 -17.30 -52.33 30.78
C LEU A 101 -18.23 -51.38 29.98
N ILE A 102 -17.77 -50.16 29.71
CA ILE A 102 -18.52 -49.14 28.94
C ILE A 102 -18.63 -49.54 27.46
N GLU A 103 -17.57 -50.11 26.90
CA GLU A 103 -17.48 -50.54 25.51
C GLU A 103 -18.39 -51.75 25.25
N GLN A 104 -18.46 -52.68 26.21
CA GLN A 104 -19.36 -53.82 26.19
C GLN A 104 -20.84 -53.40 26.27
N LEU A 105 -21.17 -52.38 27.08
CA LEU A 105 -22.53 -51.84 27.17
C LEU A 105 -22.98 -51.19 25.85
N ILE A 106 -22.09 -50.44 25.20
CA ILE A 106 -22.37 -49.81 23.90
C ILE A 106 -22.56 -50.88 22.81
N LYS A 107 -21.67 -51.87 22.72
CA LYS A 107 -21.80 -52.98 21.77
C LYS A 107 -23.11 -53.74 21.98
N THR A 108 -23.44 -54.09 23.23
CA THR A 108 -24.69 -54.79 23.57
C THR A 108 -25.94 -53.99 23.19
N PHE A 109 -25.93 -52.68 23.44
CA PHE A 109 -27.01 -51.78 23.05
C PHE A 109 -27.17 -51.72 21.51
N VAL A 110 -26.08 -51.56 20.76
CA VAL A 110 -26.13 -51.47 19.30
C VAL A 110 -26.55 -52.78 18.64
N TYR A 111 -26.09 -53.93 19.17
CA TYR A 111 -26.56 -55.25 18.73
C TYR A 111 -28.03 -55.49 19.09
N SER A 112 -28.50 -55.01 20.25
CA SER A 112 -29.91 -55.12 20.65
C SER A 112 -30.86 -54.34 19.75
N VAL A 113 -30.37 -53.26 19.12
CA VAL A 113 -31.10 -52.46 18.12
C VAL A 113 -30.99 -53.07 16.71
N SER A 114 -30.33 -54.23 16.56
CA SER A 114 -30.16 -54.96 15.28
C SER A 114 -29.50 -54.11 14.18
N PHE A 115 -28.31 -53.56 14.45
CA PHE A 115 -27.53 -52.84 13.45
C PHE A 115 -27.29 -53.69 12.20
N ASN A 116 -27.83 -53.25 11.07
CA ASN A 116 -27.65 -53.91 9.77
C ASN A 116 -26.97 -52.94 8.82
N LYS A 117 -25.64 -53.07 8.70
CA LYS A 117 -24.79 -52.27 7.83
C LYS A 117 -25.40 -52.00 6.45
N ASN A 118 -25.91 -53.03 5.77
CA ASN A 118 -26.44 -52.90 4.41
C ASN A 118 -27.74 -52.09 4.37
N ASN A 119 -28.58 -52.22 5.38
CA ASN A 119 -29.81 -51.41 5.52
C ASN A 119 -29.47 -49.93 5.75
N PHE A 120 -28.49 -49.65 6.63
CA PHE A 120 -28.02 -48.28 6.89
C PHE A 120 -27.36 -47.67 5.65
N LYS A 121 -26.48 -48.43 4.95
CA LYS A 121 -25.88 -47.98 3.68
C LYS A 121 -26.93 -47.67 2.60
N GLY A 122 -28.02 -48.44 2.55
CA GLY A 122 -29.11 -48.20 1.59
C GLY A 122 -29.87 -46.88 1.81
N GLN A 123 -29.85 -46.33 3.02
CA GLN A 123 -30.53 -45.07 3.39
C GLN A 123 -29.61 -43.84 3.27
N VAL A 124 -28.31 -44.04 3.07
CA VAL A 124 -27.32 -42.95 2.93
C VAL A 124 -27.68 -41.95 1.84
N PRO A 125 -28.16 -42.34 0.63
CA PRO A 125 -28.56 -41.37 -0.38
C PRO A 125 -29.69 -40.44 0.07
N GLU A 126 -30.65 -40.95 0.83
CA GLU A 126 -31.80 -40.20 1.35
C GLU A 126 -31.36 -39.24 2.48
N TRP A 127 -30.52 -39.69 3.41
CA TRP A 127 -29.94 -38.81 4.42
C TRP A 127 -29.05 -37.73 3.80
N ALA A 128 -28.30 -38.06 2.74
CA ALA A 128 -27.51 -37.08 2.02
C ALA A 128 -28.40 -36.04 1.33
N ASP A 129 -29.54 -36.44 0.75
CA ASP A 129 -30.52 -35.51 0.20
C ASP A 129 -31.16 -34.60 1.26
N GLU A 130 -31.50 -35.14 2.44
CA GLU A 130 -31.99 -34.34 3.56
C GLU A 130 -30.94 -33.33 4.06
N ILE A 131 -29.69 -33.75 4.24
CA ILE A 131 -28.61 -32.85 4.66
C ILE A 131 -28.38 -31.76 3.61
N ILE A 132 -28.38 -32.12 2.32
CA ILE A 132 -28.27 -31.15 1.24
C ILE A 132 -29.44 -30.16 1.27
N SER A 133 -30.67 -30.61 1.52
CA SER A 133 -31.83 -29.73 1.64
C SER A 133 -31.68 -28.71 2.78
N ILE A 134 -31.07 -29.12 3.90
CA ILE A 134 -30.78 -28.23 5.03
C ILE A 134 -29.69 -27.21 4.66
N VAL A 135 -28.66 -27.65 3.94
CA VAL A 135 -27.55 -26.79 3.47
C VAL A 135 -28.03 -25.78 2.41
N GLU A 136 -29.04 -26.12 1.62
CA GLU A 136 -29.67 -25.22 0.65
C GLU A 136 -30.54 -24.14 1.29
N THR A 137 -30.94 -24.29 2.56
CA THR A 137 -31.77 -23.28 3.22
C THR A 137 -31.01 -21.94 3.30
N PRO A 138 -31.69 -20.79 3.07
CA PRO A 138 -31.06 -19.47 3.17
C PRO A 138 -30.42 -19.23 4.54
N GLU A 139 -31.02 -19.76 5.61
CA GLU A 139 -30.48 -19.65 6.97
C GLU A 139 -29.13 -20.36 7.12
N THR A 140 -29.02 -21.61 6.69
CA THR A 140 -27.75 -22.36 6.75
C THR A 140 -26.69 -21.73 5.85
N GLN A 141 -27.05 -21.31 4.64
CA GLN A 141 -26.12 -20.60 3.77
C GLN A 141 -25.61 -19.31 4.42
N ASN A 142 -26.50 -18.50 4.99
CA ASN A 142 -26.10 -17.28 5.70
C ASN A 142 -25.17 -17.58 6.88
N ARG A 143 -25.43 -18.64 7.65
CA ARG A 143 -24.56 -19.05 8.77
C ARG A 143 -23.18 -19.48 8.27
N ILE A 144 -23.09 -20.23 7.16
CA ILE A 144 -21.80 -20.59 6.55
C ILE A 144 -21.05 -19.33 6.10
N LYS A 145 -21.73 -18.41 5.39
CA LYS A 145 -21.15 -17.13 4.95
C LYS A 145 -20.63 -16.30 6.13
N GLU A 146 -21.39 -16.25 7.23
CA GLU A 146 -21.01 -15.55 8.46
C GLU A 146 -19.79 -16.20 9.14
N GLN A 147 -19.76 -17.53 9.23
CA GLN A 147 -18.63 -18.27 9.82
C GLN A 147 -17.35 -18.12 8.99
N LEU A 148 -17.44 -18.15 7.65
CA LEU A 148 -16.30 -17.92 6.76
C LEU A 148 -15.75 -16.49 6.93
N SER A 149 -16.65 -15.51 6.96
CA SER A 149 -16.30 -14.09 7.18
C SER A 149 -15.64 -13.89 8.54
N SER A 150 -16.23 -14.44 9.60
CA SER A 150 -15.67 -14.38 10.96
C SER A 150 -14.31 -15.08 11.05
N GLY A 151 -14.17 -16.26 10.44
CA GLY A 151 -12.91 -16.99 10.36
C GLY A 151 -11.81 -16.19 9.69
N LEU A 152 -12.12 -15.51 8.57
CA LEU A 152 -11.18 -14.63 7.87
C LEU A 152 -10.73 -13.46 8.75
N HIS A 153 -11.68 -12.79 9.42
CA HIS A 153 -11.36 -11.70 10.35
C HIS A 153 -10.43 -12.16 11.47
N VAL A 154 -10.73 -13.31 12.10
CA VAL A 154 -9.89 -13.87 13.18
C VAL A 154 -8.48 -14.20 12.69
N LEU A 155 -8.34 -14.72 11.46
CA LEU A 155 -7.03 -15.00 10.87
C LEU A 155 -6.21 -13.72 10.66
N PHE A 156 -6.84 -12.65 10.18
CA PHE A 156 -6.15 -11.38 9.98
C PHE A 156 -5.86 -10.63 11.29
N ASP A 157 -6.74 -10.69 12.28
CA ASP A 157 -6.54 -10.06 13.60
C ASP A 157 -5.38 -10.70 14.37
N LYS A 158 -5.13 -11.99 14.17
CA LYS A 158 -3.99 -12.70 14.77
C LYS A 158 -2.64 -12.29 14.18
N ASN A 159 -2.62 -11.60 13.03
CA ASN A 159 -1.41 -11.20 12.33
C ASN A 159 -1.31 -9.67 12.24
N PRO A 160 -0.90 -8.98 13.33
CA PRO A 160 -0.81 -7.53 13.33
C PRO A 160 0.25 -7.04 12.33
N SER A 161 -0.04 -5.92 11.66
CA SER A 161 0.92 -5.25 10.78
C SER A 161 2.13 -4.77 11.59
N LEU A 162 3.34 -5.07 11.10
CA LEU A 162 4.61 -4.57 11.66
C LEU A 162 4.97 -3.18 11.13
N THR A 163 4.08 -2.55 10.36
CA THR A 163 4.34 -1.28 9.69
C THR A 163 4.40 -0.14 10.68
N ASN A 164 5.53 0.58 10.69
CA ASN A 164 5.69 1.77 11.52
C ASN A 164 5.13 3.01 10.82
N TYR A 165 4.04 3.54 11.36
CA TYR A 165 3.37 4.74 10.85
C TYR A 165 3.87 6.06 11.45
N SER A 166 4.85 6.05 12.35
CA SER A 166 5.31 7.25 13.07
C SER A 166 5.71 8.39 12.13
N VAL A 167 6.43 8.09 11.05
CA VAL A 167 6.86 9.12 10.07
C VAL A 167 5.66 9.70 9.33
N ARG A 168 4.76 8.85 8.82
CA ARG A 168 3.49 9.27 8.20
C ARG A 168 2.67 10.13 9.14
N ASN A 169 2.46 9.68 10.38
CA ASN A 169 1.65 10.39 11.36
C ASN A 169 2.27 11.76 11.69
N THR A 170 3.59 11.84 11.81
CA THR A 170 4.30 13.12 12.00
C THR A 170 4.05 14.09 10.83
N ILE A 171 3.99 13.59 9.59
CA ILE A 171 3.64 14.41 8.42
C ILE A 171 2.18 14.88 8.52
N LEU A 172 1.24 13.98 8.86
CA LEU A 172 -0.18 14.34 9.00
C LEU A 172 -0.39 15.38 10.11
N ASP A 173 0.27 15.21 11.25
CA ASP A 173 0.21 16.12 12.40
C ASP A 173 0.77 17.50 12.05
N LYS A 174 1.86 17.58 11.27
CA LYS A 174 2.45 18.84 10.78
C LYS A 174 1.42 19.71 10.05
N TYR A 175 0.46 19.08 9.37
CA TYR A 175 -0.59 19.75 8.59
C TYR A 175 -1.98 19.72 9.25
N ASN A 176 -2.08 19.21 10.49
CA ASN A 176 -3.32 19.06 11.26
C ASN A 176 -4.39 18.16 10.60
N PHE A 177 -3.97 17.11 9.89
CA PHE A 177 -4.88 16.08 9.36
C PHE A 177 -5.02 14.91 10.33
N ALA A 178 -6.21 14.31 10.38
CA ALA A 178 -6.39 13.06 11.11
C ALA A 178 -5.61 11.92 10.45
N HIS A 179 -5.22 10.90 11.23
CA HIS A 179 -4.44 9.77 10.70
C HIS A 179 -5.18 8.97 9.60
N SER A 180 -6.52 9.00 9.60
CA SER A 180 -7.36 8.42 8.56
C SER A 180 -7.41 9.24 7.25
N GLU A 181 -7.02 10.52 7.28
CA GLU A 181 -7.17 11.47 6.17
C GLU A 181 -5.92 11.58 5.29
N THR A 182 -5.21 10.46 5.11
CA THR A 182 -3.95 10.43 4.35
C THR A 182 -4.16 10.90 2.89
N VAL A 183 -5.27 10.50 2.26
CA VAL A 183 -5.59 10.88 0.87
C VAL A 183 -5.84 12.39 0.76
N THR A 184 -6.56 12.99 1.71
CA THR A 184 -6.85 14.43 1.73
C THR A 184 -5.59 15.25 1.95
N CYS A 185 -4.72 14.81 2.87
CA CYS A 185 -3.42 15.45 3.09
C CYS A 185 -2.55 15.39 1.83
N LEU A 186 -2.52 14.25 1.14
CA LEU A 186 -1.78 14.09 -0.11
C LEU A 186 -2.29 15.04 -1.20
N GLN A 187 -3.60 15.19 -1.36
CA GLN A 187 -4.19 16.17 -2.30
C GLN A 187 -3.82 17.61 -1.96
N TYR A 188 -3.83 17.95 -0.66
CA TYR A 188 -3.39 19.26 -0.17
C TYR A 188 -1.93 19.54 -0.55
N LEU A 189 -1.02 18.60 -0.26
CA LEU A 189 0.41 18.73 -0.57
C LEU A 189 0.68 18.83 -2.07
N GLU A 190 -0.07 18.08 -2.90
CA GLU A 190 0.04 18.19 -4.35
C GLU A 190 -0.38 19.58 -4.85
N THR A 191 -1.43 20.16 -4.27
CA THR A 191 -1.88 21.53 -4.56
C THR A 191 -0.85 22.57 -4.12
N GLU A 192 -0.28 22.41 -2.92
CA GLU A 192 0.77 23.29 -2.39
C GLU A 192 2.03 23.25 -3.27
N LYS A 193 2.45 22.05 -3.69
CA LYS A 193 3.55 21.83 -4.63
C LYS A 193 3.32 22.57 -5.94
N GLU A 194 2.10 22.55 -6.50
CA GLU A 194 1.78 23.29 -7.71
C GLU A 194 1.88 24.80 -7.51
N GLY A 195 1.40 25.32 -6.39
CA GLY A 195 1.54 26.73 -5.99
C GLY A 195 3.00 27.16 -5.91
N LEU A 196 3.85 26.37 -5.26
CA LEU A 196 5.29 26.61 -5.20
C LEU A 196 5.94 26.53 -6.59
N ASN A 197 5.54 25.58 -7.43
CA ASN A 197 6.08 25.44 -8.78
C ASN A 197 5.76 26.68 -9.64
N LYS A 198 4.57 27.27 -9.50
CA LYS A 198 4.20 28.52 -10.16
C LYS A 198 5.08 29.68 -9.69
N LYS A 199 5.25 29.85 -8.36
CA LYS A 199 6.14 30.89 -7.79
C LYS A 199 7.59 30.71 -8.24
N LEU A 200 8.11 29.49 -8.20
CA LEU A 200 9.48 29.15 -8.61
C LEU A 200 9.70 29.47 -10.09
N LYS A 201 8.76 29.10 -10.97
CA LYS A 201 8.82 29.46 -12.40
C LYS A 201 8.85 30.97 -12.61
N LEU A 202 8.01 31.73 -11.89
CA LEU A 202 7.97 33.19 -11.97
C LEU A 202 9.31 33.83 -11.56
N PHE A 203 9.83 33.48 -10.38
CA PHE A 203 11.11 34.03 -9.90
C PHE A 203 12.31 33.58 -10.75
N SER A 204 12.31 32.35 -11.23
CA SER A 204 13.33 31.85 -12.16
C SER A 204 13.30 32.62 -13.48
N LEU A 205 12.11 32.91 -14.03
CA LEU A 205 11.97 33.71 -15.23
C LEU A 205 12.47 35.15 -15.04
N PHE A 206 12.18 35.79 -13.90
CA PHE A 206 12.73 37.10 -13.58
C PHE A 206 14.25 37.08 -13.46
N LEU A 207 14.84 36.04 -12.87
CA LEU A 207 16.28 35.89 -12.75
C LEU A 207 16.94 35.70 -14.13
N ILE A 208 16.35 34.87 -15.00
CA ILE A 208 16.82 34.68 -16.39
C ILE A 208 16.70 35.98 -17.19
N PHE A 209 15.59 36.72 -17.05
CA PHE A 209 15.44 38.00 -17.71
C PHE A 209 16.48 39.03 -17.22
N LEU A 210 16.75 39.06 -15.91
CA LEU A 210 17.78 39.92 -15.33
C LEU A 210 19.17 39.57 -15.89
N THR A 211 19.55 38.29 -15.94
CA THR A 211 20.87 37.88 -16.46
C THR A 211 21.01 38.18 -17.95
N ILE A 212 19.96 37.98 -18.76
CA ILE A 212 19.94 38.35 -20.18
C ILE A 212 20.05 39.86 -20.33
N SER A 213 19.33 40.65 -19.54
CA SER A 213 19.39 42.12 -19.58
C SER A 213 20.80 42.63 -19.23
N ILE A 214 21.44 42.05 -18.21
CA ILE A 214 22.83 42.34 -17.84
C ILE A 214 23.78 41.99 -19.00
N PHE A 215 23.57 40.87 -19.68
CA PHE A 215 24.36 40.48 -20.85
C PHE A 215 24.16 41.43 -22.03
N CYS A 216 22.92 41.76 -22.37
CA CYS A 216 22.58 42.70 -23.45
C CYS A 216 23.13 44.11 -23.21
N SER A 217 23.23 44.54 -21.95
CA SER A 217 23.81 45.85 -21.61
C SER A 217 25.24 46.00 -22.15
N GLN A 218 26.02 44.92 -22.25
CA GLN A 218 27.42 44.96 -22.70
C GLN A 218 27.60 45.50 -24.13
N PHE A 219 26.56 45.44 -24.97
CA PHE A 219 26.61 45.92 -26.35
C PHE A 219 26.37 47.44 -26.47
N ILE A 220 26.09 48.14 -25.38
CA ILE A 220 25.87 49.58 -25.38
C ILE A 220 27.24 50.30 -25.42
N PRO A 221 27.51 51.16 -26.43
CA PRO A 221 28.85 51.70 -26.67
C PRO A 221 29.37 52.66 -25.58
N ASN A 222 28.50 53.20 -24.73
CA ASN A 222 28.81 54.24 -23.74
C ASN A 222 28.84 53.77 -22.27
N ILE A 223 29.14 52.49 -22.02
CA ILE A 223 29.25 51.94 -20.66
C ILE A 223 30.66 52.16 -20.10
N GLY A 224 30.74 52.54 -18.81
CA GLY A 224 32.00 52.72 -18.10
C GLY A 224 32.82 51.42 -17.99
N SER A 225 34.16 51.54 -17.94
CA SER A 225 35.08 50.38 -17.90
C SER A 225 34.83 49.43 -16.72
N LEU A 226 34.47 49.97 -15.55
CA LEU A 226 34.12 49.18 -14.37
C LEU A 226 32.83 48.37 -14.58
N GLU A 227 31.83 48.96 -15.21
CA GLU A 227 30.53 48.30 -15.47
C GLU A 227 30.66 47.15 -16.46
N LYS A 228 31.54 47.29 -17.48
CA LYS A 228 31.84 46.21 -18.43
C LYS A 228 32.45 44.96 -17.78
N THR A 229 33.12 45.12 -16.64
CA THR A 229 33.79 44.00 -15.94
C THR A 229 32.91 43.42 -14.83
N VAL A 230 32.21 44.27 -14.07
CA VAL A 230 31.47 43.84 -12.87
C VAL A 230 30.15 43.16 -13.22
N TYR A 231 29.43 43.64 -14.23
CA TYR A 231 28.14 43.06 -14.65
C TYR A 231 28.23 41.59 -15.08
N PRO A 232 29.16 41.16 -15.96
CA PRO A 232 29.27 39.75 -16.31
C PRO A 232 29.73 38.90 -15.13
N LEU A 233 30.53 39.44 -14.20
CA LEU A 233 30.92 38.74 -12.97
C LEU A 233 29.70 38.46 -12.08
N ILE A 234 28.82 39.44 -11.90
CA ILE A 234 27.56 39.26 -11.16
C ILE A 234 26.73 38.16 -11.84
N ALA A 235 26.53 38.22 -13.16
CA ALA A 235 25.74 37.22 -13.87
C ALA A 235 26.31 35.79 -13.76
N LEU A 236 27.64 35.65 -13.87
CA LEU A 236 28.33 34.38 -13.72
C LEU A 236 28.16 33.81 -12.31
N CYS A 237 28.41 34.63 -11.28
CA CYS A 237 28.22 34.25 -9.88
C CYS A 237 26.77 33.84 -9.63
N SER A 238 25.79 34.61 -10.11
CA SER A 238 24.37 34.29 -9.95
C SER A 238 24.02 32.92 -10.54
N CYS A 239 24.46 32.62 -11.76
CA CYS A 239 24.20 31.34 -12.39
C CYS A 239 24.88 30.18 -11.63
N PHE A 240 26.13 30.38 -11.22
CA PHE A 240 26.89 29.39 -10.45
C PHE A 240 26.22 29.06 -9.11
N PHE A 241 25.86 30.07 -8.32
CA PHE A 241 25.20 29.85 -7.02
C PHE A 241 23.86 29.14 -7.17
N VAL A 242 23.04 29.56 -8.13
CA VAL A 242 21.75 28.90 -8.40
C VAL A 242 21.96 27.43 -8.80
N GLY A 243 22.90 27.16 -9.70
CA GLY A 243 23.17 25.80 -10.18
C GLY A 243 23.68 24.84 -9.11
N VAL A 244 24.51 25.31 -8.17
CA VAL A 244 25.09 24.46 -7.12
C VAL A 244 24.16 24.30 -5.91
N LEU A 245 23.36 25.33 -5.59
CA LEU A 245 22.50 25.34 -4.40
C LEU A 245 21.16 24.64 -4.62
N ILE A 246 20.59 24.70 -5.82
CA ILE A 246 19.29 24.07 -6.10
C ILE A 246 19.41 22.54 -5.98
N PRO A 247 18.40 21.86 -5.39
CA PRO A 247 18.30 20.41 -5.44
C PRO A 247 18.13 19.92 -6.89
N MET A 248 19.17 19.29 -7.43
CA MET A 248 19.22 18.90 -8.85
C MET A 248 19.13 17.38 -9.04
N ILE A 249 19.71 16.59 -8.14
CA ILE A 249 19.73 15.13 -8.27
C ILE A 249 18.46 14.62 -7.60
N SER A 250 17.48 14.21 -8.40
CA SER A 250 16.28 13.51 -7.94
C SER A 250 16.29 12.06 -8.43
N LEU A 251 16.30 11.12 -7.49
CA LEU A 251 16.03 9.71 -7.74
C LEU A 251 14.64 9.40 -7.19
N ASP A 252 13.72 9.04 -8.08
CA ASP A 252 12.34 8.66 -7.78
C ASP A 252 12.09 7.27 -8.38
N VAL A 253 12.17 6.25 -7.54
CA VAL A 253 11.91 4.86 -7.91
C VAL A 253 10.52 4.50 -7.39
N ARG A 254 9.64 4.13 -8.31
CA ARG A 254 8.25 3.78 -8.00
C ARG A 254 7.77 2.61 -8.85
N LEU A 255 6.79 1.89 -8.33
CA LEU A 255 5.95 0.99 -9.09
C LEU A 255 4.68 1.75 -9.49
N ASP A 256 4.49 1.92 -10.80
CA ASP A 256 3.33 2.63 -11.33
C ASP A 256 2.04 1.86 -11.02
N THR A 257 2.02 0.56 -11.34
CA THR A 257 0.92 -0.35 -11.05
C THR A 257 1.44 -1.73 -10.68
N PHE A 258 0.94 -2.27 -9.57
CA PHE A 258 1.05 -3.68 -9.22
C PHE A 258 -0.37 -4.26 -9.17
N GLU A 259 -0.62 -5.27 -10.00
CA GLU A 259 -1.94 -5.86 -10.18
C GLU A 259 -1.85 -7.39 -10.20
N PHE A 260 -2.84 -8.04 -9.60
CA PHE A 260 -3.04 -9.47 -9.71
C PHE A 260 -4.52 -9.81 -9.52
N ILE A 261 -4.92 -11.00 -9.94
CA ILE A 261 -6.31 -11.46 -9.86
C ILE A 261 -6.44 -12.41 -8.67
N LEU A 262 -7.38 -12.13 -7.77
CA LEU A 262 -7.75 -12.98 -6.64
C LEU A 262 -9.23 -13.35 -6.76
N ILE A 263 -9.53 -14.65 -6.88
CA ILE A 263 -10.92 -15.17 -6.97
C ILE A 263 -11.73 -14.47 -8.10
N GLY A 264 -11.06 -14.14 -9.22
CA GLY A 264 -11.67 -13.48 -10.36
C GLY A 264 -11.83 -11.96 -10.21
N GLU A 265 -11.44 -11.37 -9.10
CA GLU A 265 -11.42 -9.92 -8.87
C GLU A 265 -10.01 -9.35 -8.95
N LYS A 266 -9.91 -8.14 -9.48
CA LYS A 266 -8.62 -7.47 -9.70
C LYS A 266 -8.23 -6.67 -8.47
N ILE A 267 -7.13 -7.06 -7.82
CA ILE A 267 -6.52 -6.26 -6.76
C ILE A 267 -5.42 -5.40 -7.38
N GLU A 268 -5.50 -4.09 -7.15
CA GLU A 268 -4.50 -3.13 -7.65
C GLU A 268 -3.89 -2.28 -6.52
N PHE A 269 -2.60 -2.00 -6.67
CA PHE A 269 -1.84 -1.01 -5.94
C PHE A 269 -1.22 -0.04 -6.95
N LYS A 270 -1.50 1.26 -6.79
CA LYS A 270 -1.05 2.30 -7.71
C LYS A 270 -0.03 3.21 -7.05
N ASN A 271 0.90 3.74 -7.85
CA ASN A 271 1.83 4.81 -7.45
C ASN A 271 2.59 4.53 -6.16
N GLN A 272 3.20 3.35 -6.05
CA GLN A 272 3.93 2.93 -4.87
C GLN A 272 5.38 3.40 -4.94
N VAL A 273 5.80 4.29 -4.06
CA VAL A 273 7.16 4.83 -4.03
C VAL A 273 8.07 3.89 -3.24
N LEU A 274 9.12 3.39 -3.89
CA LEU A 274 10.12 2.52 -3.28
C LEU A 274 11.22 3.35 -2.64
N TYR A 275 11.65 4.38 -3.37
CA TYR A 275 12.76 5.21 -2.95
C TYR A 275 12.65 6.59 -3.56
N PHE A 276 12.71 7.61 -2.71
CA PHE A 276 12.79 8.99 -3.15
C PHE A 276 13.94 9.72 -2.44
N ARG A 277 14.82 10.33 -3.24
CA ARG A 277 15.81 11.29 -2.76
C ARG A 277 15.92 12.43 -3.73
N SER A 278 15.92 13.64 -3.19
CA SER A 278 16.33 14.84 -3.91
C SER A 278 17.45 15.50 -3.12
N LYS A 279 18.56 15.87 -3.77
CA LYS A 279 19.73 16.53 -3.15
C LYS A 279 20.37 17.55 -4.10
N SER A 280 20.94 18.61 -3.53
CA SER A 280 21.84 19.52 -4.27
C SER A 280 23.28 19.00 -4.27
N ILE A 281 24.11 19.52 -5.18
CA ILE A 281 25.52 19.12 -5.27
C ILE A 281 26.24 19.38 -3.95
N ILE A 282 25.98 20.54 -3.32
CA ILE A 282 26.58 20.88 -2.03
C ILE A 282 26.16 19.90 -0.91
N GLN A 283 24.91 19.43 -0.94
CA GLN A 283 24.43 18.43 0.02
C GLN A 283 25.11 17.08 -0.20
N VAL A 284 25.29 16.66 -1.45
CA VAL A 284 26.01 15.41 -1.78
C VAL A 284 27.46 15.48 -1.36
N ILE A 285 28.16 16.58 -1.67
CA ILE A 285 29.54 16.80 -1.23
C ILE A 285 29.63 16.73 0.29
N LYS A 286 28.72 17.39 1.01
CA LYS A 286 28.68 17.35 2.48
C LYS A 286 28.53 15.92 3.00
N ILE A 287 27.64 15.12 2.41
CA ILE A 287 27.44 13.71 2.78
C ILE A 287 28.72 12.91 2.52
N LEU A 288 29.36 13.07 1.36
CA LEU A 288 30.60 12.38 1.03
C LEU A 288 31.76 12.74 1.97
N PHE A 289 31.86 13.99 2.41
CA PHE A 289 32.85 14.40 3.41
C PHE A 289 32.55 13.83 4.80
N GLN A 290 31.28 13.75 5.19
CA GLN A 290 30.86 13.19 6.48
C GLN A 290 31.03 11.66 6.53
N ASP A 291 30.71 10.97 5.44
CA ASP A 291 30.83 9.51 5.33
C ASP A 291 32.27 9.09 5.03
N GLY A 292 33.02 9.90 4.28
CA GLY A 292 34.43 9.68 3.95
C GLY A 292 35.40 10.03 5.08
N SER A 293 34.94 10.65 6.18
CA SER A 293 35.77 10.92 7.38
C SER A 293 35.79 9.77 8.38
N PHE A 294 35.34 8.57 8.01
CA PHE A 294 35.57 7.35 8.78
C PHE A 294 36.74 6.56 8.18
N ASN A 295 37.95 7.01 8.55
CA ASN A 295 39.07 6.12 8.87
C ASN A 295 39.29 6.21 10.37
#